data_AF-A0A3C0TWF7-F1
#
_entry.id   AF-A0A3C0TWF7-F1
#
_cell.length_a   1.000
_cell.length_b   1.000
_cell.length_c   1.000
_cell.angle_alpha   90.00
_cell.angle_beta   90.00
_cell.angle_gamma   90.00
#
_symmetry.space_group_name_H-M   'P 1'
#
loop_
_entity.id
_entity.type
_entity.pdbx_description
1 polymer ?
#
loop_
_entity_poly.entity_id
_entity_poly.type
_entity_poly.pdbx_seq_one_letter_code
_entity_poly.pdbx_strand_id
1 'polypeptide(L)' 'SAIGSARYVYRTSREHSPLRMNVDLAHLGGAGLYLLSDLSAGVTGEVHYVDAGYNIIGMPHPDMMNPSADE' A
#
# COMPACT_ATOMS: atom_id res chain seq x y z
N SER A 1 -14.48 -3.71 17.32
CA SER A 1 -15.17 -2.51 16.77
C SER A 1 -14.62 -2.22 15.38
N ALA A 2 -15.47 -1.82 14.42
CA ALA A 2 -15.06 -1.54 13.04
C ALA A 2 -13.91 -0.51 12.94
N ILE A 3 -13.89 0.49 13.81
CA ILE A 3 -12.81 1.51 13.87
C ILE A 3 -11.47 0.86 14.25
N GLY A 4 -11.47 -0.09 15.17
CA GLY A 4 -10.28 -0.83 15.57
C GLY A 4 -9.72 -1.66 14.42
N SER A 5 -10.59 -2.37 13.70
CA SER A 5 -10.22 -3.15 12.52
C SER A 5 -9.65 -2.28 11.39
N ALA A 6 -10.21 -1.09 11.15
CA ALA A 6 -9.69 -0.16 10.14
C ALA A 6 -8.29 0.36 10.52
N ARG A 7 -8.09 0.73 11.80
CA ARG A 7 -6.76 1.15 12.30
C ARG A 7 -5.73 0.04 12.23
N TYR A 8 -6.15 -1.20 12.50
CA TYR A 8 -5.29 -2.37 12.34
C TYR A 8 -4.82 -2.50 10.89
N VAL A 9 -5.73 -2.56 9.92
CA VAL A 9 -5.36 -2.66 8.49
C VAL A 9 -4.46 -1.52 8.03
N TYR A 10 -4.77 -0.28 8.44
CA TYR A 10 -3.97 0.89 8.09
C TYR A 10 -2.53 0.82 8.63
N ARG A 11 -2.35 0.31 9.85
CA ARG A 11 -1.02 0.12 10.44
C ARG A 11 -0.28 -1.06 9.78
N THR A 12 -0.96 -2.19 9.62
CA THR A 12 -0.42 -3.40 9.00
C THR A 12 0.05 -3.15 7.56
N SER A 13 -0.70 -2.36 6.78
CA SER A 13 -0.29 -1.95 5.43
C SER A 13 1.06 -1.23 5.47
N ARG A 14 1.19 -0.19 6.29
CA ARG A 14 2.45 0.54 6.46
C ARG A 14 3.61 -0.34 6.91
N GLU A 15 3.40 -1.23 7.87
CA GLU A 15 4.49 -2.01 8.48
C GLU A 15 5.06 -3.06 7.53
N HIS A 16 4.21 -3.66 6.70
CA HIS A 16 4.62 -4.75 5.82
C HIS A 16 4.87 -4.35 4.38
N SER A 17 4.35 -3.20 3.93
CA SER A 17 4.68 -2.67 2.61
C SER A 17 6.19 -2.40 2.47
N PRO A 18 6.83 -2.75 1.34
CA PRO A 18 8.24 -2.47 1.07
C PRO A 18 8.66 -1.01 1.33
N LEU A 19 7.80 -0.03 0.97
CA LEU A 19 8.11 1.39 1.18
C LEU A 19 7.87 1.89 2.61
N ARG A 20 7.34 1.04 3.50
CA ARG A 20 7.08 1.34 4.92
C ARG A 20 6.28 2.63 5.19
N MET A 21 5.38 2.93 4.27
CA MET A 21 4.55 4.13 4.28
C MET A 21 3.11 3.79 3.90
N ASN A 22 2.19 4.66 4.32
CA ASN A 22 0.82 4.61 3.83
C ASN A 22 0.71 5.42 2.54
N VAL A 23 -0.12 4.92 1.63
CA VAL A 23 -0.54 5.67 0.45
C VAL A 23 -1.46 6.80 0.86
N ASP A 24 -1.26 7.95 0.25
CA ASP A 24 -2.12 9.12 0.40
C ASP A 24 -2.79 9.49 -0.95
N LEU A 25 -3.61 10.54 -0.91
CA LEU A 25 -4.34 10.99 -2.10
C LEU A 25 -3.42 11.56 -3.18
N ALA A 26 -2.24 12.10 -2.84
CA ALA A 26 -1.30 12.64 -3.81
C ALA A 26 -0.66 11.53 -4.64
N HIS A 27 -0.34 10.39 -4.03
CA HIS A 27 0.14 9.20 -4.75
C HIS A 27 -0.91 8.68 -5.74
N LEU A 28 -2.17 8.57 -5.31
CA LEU A 28 -3.28 8.13 -6.17
C LEU A 28 -3.53 9.15 -7.31
N GLY A 29 -3.51 10.44 -6.99
CA GLY A 29 -3.65 11.50 -7.98
C GLY A 29 -2.53 11.50 -9.00
N GLY A 30 -1.29 11.27 -8.58
CA GLY A 30 -0.13 11.14 -9.47
C GLY A 30 -0.24 9.94 -10.42
N ALA A 31 -0.63 8.77 -9.92
CA ALA A 31 -0.85 7.59 -10.76
C ALA A 31 -2.02 7.79 -11.74
N GLY A 32 -3.12 8.41 -11.28
CA GLY A 32 -4.23 8.78 -12.15
C GLY A 32 -3.82 9.77 -13.24
N LEU A 33 -3.04 10.80 -12.89
CA LEU A 33 -2.50 11.75 -13.85
C LEU A 33 -1.61 11.07 -14.89
N TYR A 34 -0.72 10.16 -14.46
CA TYR A 34 0.09 9.36 -15.39
C TYR A 34 -0.78 8.60 -16.39
N LEU A 35 -1.77 7.84 -15.91
CA LEU A 35 -2.67 7.02 -16.74
C LEU A 35 -3.58 7.84 -17.67
N LEU A 36 -3.90 9.08 -17.32
CA LEU A 36 -4.72 9.98 -18.15
C LEU A 36 -3.89 10.85 -19.10
N SER A 37 -2.56 10.89 -18.90
CA SER A 37 -1.64 11.69 -19.72
C SER A 37 -1.04 10.89 -20.87
N ASP A 38 -0.45 11.61 -21.83
CA ASP A 38 0.30 11.02 -22.95
C ASP A 38 1.52 10.19 -22.49
N LEU A 39 1.98 10.33 -21.25
CA LEU A 39 3.07 9.50 -20.69
C LEU A 39 2.72 8.01 -20.63
N SER A 40 1.43 7.69 -20.64
CA SER A 40 0.92 6.31 -20.61
C SER A 40 0.35 5.86 -21.95
N ALA A 41 0.63 6.56 -23.06
CA ALA A 41 0.04 6.30 -24.38
C ALA A 41 0.19 4.85 -24.91
N GLY A 42 1.19 4.10 -24.41
CA GLY A 42 1.41 2.69 -24.74
C GLY A 42 0.89 1.69 -23.71
N VAL A 43 0.21 2.13 -22.65
CA VAL A 43 -0.22 1.28 -21.52
C VAL A 43 -1.73 1.04 -21.61
N THR A 44 -2.13 -0.22 -21.67
CA THR A 44 -3.56 -0.61 -21.73
C THR A 44 -3.77 -1.99 -21.10
N GLY A 45 -4.96 -2.24 -20.57
CA GLY A 45 -5.31 -3.52 -19.95
C GLY A 45 -4.62 -3.83 -18.61
N GLU A 46 -3.87 -2.88 -18.06
CA GLU A 46 -3.06 -3.08 -16.87
C GLU A 46 -3.78 -2.73 -15.56
N VAL A 47 -3.46 -3.47 -14.50
CA VAL A 47 -3.83 -3.14 -13.12
C VAL A 47 -2.64 -2.47 -12.45
N HIS A 48 -2.72 -1.15 -12.26
CA HIS A 48 -1.66 -0.37 -11.65
C HIS A 48 -1.82 -0.31 -10.12
N TYR A 49 -1.00 -1.05 -9.39
CA TYR A 49 -1.03 -1.05 -7.92
C TYR A 49 -0.38 0.21 -7.36
N VAL A 50 -1.13 0.90 -6.49
CA VAL A 50 -0.66 2.06 -5.73
C VAL A 50 -0.93 1.79 -4.25
N ASP A 51 -0.07 0.99 -3.63
CA ASP A 51 -0.28 0.44 -2.28
C ASP A 51 1.02 0.35 -1.46
N ALA A 52 2.04 1.12 -1.85
CA ALA A 52 3.38 1.05 -1.27
C ALA A 52 4.10 -0.30 -1.43
N GLY A 53 3.61 -1.17 -2.33
CA GLY A 53 4.13 -2.50 -2.63
C GLY A 53 3.54 -3.59 -1.73
N TYR A 54 2.42 -3.35 -1.06
CA TYR A 54 1.79 -4.35 -0.19
C TYR A 54 1.41 -5.62 -0.95
N ASN A 55 0.89 -5.48 -2.17
CA ASN A 55 0.38 -6.59 -2.98
C ASN A 55 1.39 -7.71 -3.27
N ILE A 56 2.70 -7.40 -3.28
CA ILE A 56 3.75 -8.40 -3.53
C ILE A 56 4.20 -9.13 -2.27
N ILE A 57 3.66 -8.79 -1.10
CA ILE A 57 4.03 -9.41 0.17
C ILE A 57 3.24 -10.70 0.37
N GLY A 58 3.93 -11.84 0.31
CA GLY A 58 3.34 -13.17 0.55
C GLY A 58 3.32 -13.60 2.02
N MET A 59 4.38 -13.27 2.78
CA MET A 59 4.44 -13.47 4.23
C MET A 59 5.02 -12.20 4.89
N PRO A 60 4.37 -11.66 5.94
CA PRO A 60 4.92 -10.54 6.68
C PRO A 60 6.25 -10.92 7.35
N HIS A 61 7.13 -9.93 7.54
CA HIS A 61 8.46 -10.15 8.12
C HIS A 61 8.33 -10.82 9.51
N PRO A 62 9.06 -11.93 9.79
CA PRO A 62 8.90 -12.70 11.04
C PRO A 62 9.04 -11.86 12.31
N ASP A 63 9.97 -10.91 12.31
CA ASP A 63 10.24 -10.02 13.44
C ASP A 63 9.06 -9.13 13.82
N MET A 64 8.06 -8.99 12.94
CA MET A 64 6.85 -8.18 13.16
C MET A 64 5.64 -9.04 13.58
N MET A 65 5.79 -10.37 13.67
CA MET A 65 4.73 -11.28 14.14
C MET A 65 4.69 -11.41 15.67
N ASN A 66 5.52 -10.66 16.41
CA ASN A 66 5.48 -10.67 17.87
C ASN A 66 4.62 -9.50 18.40
N PRO A 67 3.37 -9.75 18.83
CA PRO A 67 2.48 -8.70 19.33
C PRO A 67 2.94 -8.07 20.66
N SER A 68 4.02 -8.54 21.27
CA SER A 68 4.61 -7.97 22.48
C SER A 68 5.61 -6.83 22.22
N ALA A 69 5.83 -6.42 20.97
CA ALA A 69 6.73 -5.30 20.63
C ALA A 69 6.08 -3.91 20.78
N ASP A 70 4.78 -3.88 21.11
CA ASP A 70 3.95 -2.69 21.29
C ASP A 70 3.53 -2.45 22.77
N GLU A 71 4.23 -3.06 23.75
CA GLU A 71 4.29 -2.59 25.15
C GLU A 71 5.55 -1.73 25.36
#